data_AF-P94857-F1
#
_entry.id   AF-P94857-F1
#
_cell.length_a   1.000
_cell.length_b   1.000
_cell.length_c   1.000
_cell.angle_alpha   90.00
_cell.angle_beta   90.00
_cell.angle_gamma   90.00
#
_symmetry.space_group_name_H-M   'P 1'
#
loop_
_entity.id
_entity.type
_entity.pdbx_description
1 polymer ?
#
loop_
_entity_poly.entity_id
_entity_poly.type
_entity_poly.pdbx_seq_one_letter_code
_entity_poly.pdbx_strand_id
1 'polypeptide(L)'
;LVDGLDLTLQYQGKNEGREAKKQNGDGVGTSLSYDFGGSDFAVSAAYTSSDRTNDQNLLARGQGSKAEAWATGLKYDANNIYLATMYSETRKMTPISGGFANKAQNFEAVA
;
A
#
# COMPACT_ATOMS: atom_id res chain seq x y z
N LEU A 1 -4.34 24.00 10.89
CA LEU A 1 -4.21 22.98 9.83
C LEU A 1 -3.07 23.43 8.92
N VAL A 2 -2.25 22.52 8.39
CA VAL A 2 -1.25 22.87 7.35
C VAL A 2 -2.00 22.85 6.03
N ASP A 3 -1.99 23.98 5.31
CA ASP A 3 -2.69 24.08 4.02
C ASP A 3 -2.04 23.17 2.98
N GLY A 4 -2.87 22.50 2.18
CA GLY A 4 -2.43 21.53 1.18
C GLY A 4 -1.95 20.16 1.71
N LEU A 5 -1.97 19.94 3.04
CA LEU A 5 -1.58 18.67 3.67
C LEU A 5 -2.81 17.86 4.08
N ASP A 6 -2.95 16.68 3.49
CA ASP A 6 -3.91 15.66 3.94
C ASP A 6 -3.21 14.56 4.72
N LEU A 7 -3.84 14.11 5.82
CA LEU A 7 -3.40 12.99 6.64
C LEU A 7 -4.57 12.05 6.89
N THR A 8 -4.35 10.75 6.72
CA THR A 8 -5.35 9.70 6.98
C THR A 8 -4.77 8.64 7.89
N LEU A 9 -5.59 8.17 8.84
CA LEU A 9 -5.35 6.94 9.61
C LEU A 9 -6.44 5.93 9.29
N GLN A 10 -6.05 4.67 9.18
CA GLN A 10 -6.95 3.56 8.90
C GLN A 10 -6.69 2.43 9.90
N TYR A 11 -7.78 1.81 10.35
CA TYR A 11 -7.74 0.51 11.00
C TYR A 11 -8.53 -0.49 10.14
N GLN A 12 -7.99 -1.69 9.98
CA GLN A 12 -8.63 -2.81 9.30
C GLN A 12 -8.79 -3.95 10.28
N GLY A 13 -10.04 -4.33 10.56
CA GLY A 13 -10.35 -5.51 11.35
C GLY A 13 -10.02 -6.81 10.61
N LYS A 14 -9.68 -7.83 11.39
CA LYS A 14 -9.41 -9.19 10.94
C LYS A 14 -10.58 -9.81 10.13
N ASN A 15 -10.26 -10.46 9.01
CA ASN A 15 -11.20 -11.24 8.19
C ASN A 15 -10.64 -12.66 7.91
N GLU A 16 -11.35 -13.70 8.36
CA GLU A 16 -10.98 -15.12 8.21
C GLU A 16 -12.16 -15.99 7.71
N GLY A 17 -11.95 -17.29 7.54
CA GLY A 17 -13.01 -18.25 7.17
C GLY A 17 -13.30 -18.33 5.67
N ARG A 18 -12.34 -17.92 4.84
CA ARG A 18 -12.42 -17.94 3.36
C ARG A 18 -11.08 -18.33 2.75
N GLU A 19 -10.98 -18.36 1.42
CA GLU A 19 -9.72 -18.60 0.72
C GLU A 19 -8.55 -17.79 1.35
N ALA A 20 -7.46 -18.45 1.74
CA ALA A 20 -6.36 -17.85 2.52
C ALA A 20 -5.78 -16.57 1.89
N LYS A 21 -5.74 -16.50 0.56
CA LYS A 21 -5.29 -15.31 -0.18
C LYS A 21 -6.18 -14.08 -0.03
N LYS A 22 -7.43 -14.28 0.39
CA LYS A 22 -8.42 -13.22 0.64
C LYS A 22 -8.56 -12.91 2.14
N GLN A 23 -7.83 -13.58 3.02
CA GLN A 23 -7.86 -13.30 4.46
C GLN A 23 -6.92 -12.14 4.82
N ASN A 24 -7.14 -11.54 6.00
CA ASN A 24 -6.22 -10.58 6.63
C ASN A 24 -6.39 -10.65 8.15
N GLY A 25 -5.31 -10.43 8.90
CA GLY A 25 -5.36 -10.14 10.33
C GLY A 25 -5.72 -8.68 10.60
N ASP A 26 -5.69 -8.28 11.87
CA ASP A 26 -5.87 -6.88 12.25
C ASP A 26 -4.69 -6.04 11.74
N GLY A 27 -4.98 -4.82 11.30
CA GLY A 27 -3.98 -3.95 10.71
C GLY A 27 -4.26 -2.47 10.84
N VAL A 28 -3.21 -1.69 10.63
CA VAL A 28 -3.26 -0.23 10.60
C VAL A 28 -2.61 0.29 9.32
N GLY A 29 -3.10 1.43 8.87
CA GLY A 29 -2.58 2.15 7.72
C GLY A 29 -2.53 3.65 8.00
N THR A 30 -1.60 4.32 7.33
CA THR A 30 -1.51 5.77 7.30
C THR A 30 -1.16 6.24 5.90
N SER A 31 -1.64 7.43 5.53
CA SER A 31 -1.21 8.11 4.32
C SER A 31 -1.12 9.60 4.55
N LEU A 32 -0.20 10.22 3.82
CA LEU A 32 -0.06 11.65 3.72
C LEU A 32 0.05 12.07 2.26
N SER A 33 -0.52 13.23 1.93
CA SER A 33 -0.31 13.89 0.64
C SER A 33 -0.14 15.38 0.83
N TYR A 34 0.72 15.98 0.01
CA TYR A 34 0.99 17.41 0.02
C TYR A 34 0.99 17.97 -1.40
N ASP A 35 0.15 18.97 -1.65
CA ASP A 35 0.01 19.64 -2.96
C ASP A 35 0.75 20.99 -3.04
N PHE A 36 1.57 21.30 -2.02
CA PHE A 36 2.35 22.54 -1.91
C PHE A 36 1.50 23.82 -2.02
N GLY A 37 0.27 23.79 -1.48
CA GLY A 37 -0.61 24.96 -1.46
C GLY A 37 -1.31 25.18 -2.79
N GLY A 38 -1.76 24.09 -3.42
CA GLY A 38 -2.43 24.12 -4.73
C GLY A 38 -1.49 24.29 -5.92
N SER A 39 -0.23 23.87 -5.79
CA SER A 39 0.71 23.83 -6.90
C SER A 39 0.31 22.75 -7.92
N ASP A 40 0.87 22.83 -9.13
CA ASP A 40 0.69 21.81 -10.17
C ASP A 40 1.31 20.45 -9.79
N PHE A 41 2.13 20.42 -8.74
CA PHE A 41 2.81 19.24 -8.24
C PHE A 41 2.19 18.75 -6.93
N ALA A 42 2.12 17.44 -6.77
CA ALA A 42 1.77 16.83 -5.49
C ALA A 42 2.66 15.62 -5.20
N VAL A 43 2.95 15.43 -3.92
CA VAL A 43 3.64 14.25 -3.39
C VAL A 43 2.71 13.47 -2.48
N SER A 44 2.85 12.15 -2.45
CA SER A 44 2.12 11.30 -1.50
C SER A 44 2.96 10.14 -1.02
N ALA A 45 2.63 9.65 0.17
CA ALA A 45 3.16 8.43 0.74
C ALA A 45 2.11 7.71 1.56
N ALA A 46 2.15 6.38 1.55
CA ALA A 46 1.30 5.53 2.37
C ALA A 46 2.09 4.35 2.94
N TYR A 47 1.71 3.91 4.14
CA TYR A 47 2.24 2.72 4.79
C TYR A 47 1.10 1.93 5.43
N THR A 48 1.18 0.61 5.34
CA THR A 48 0.23 -0.32 5.95
C THR A 48 0.96 -1.50 6.57
N SER A 49 0.44 -1.99 7.69
CA SER A 49 0.92 -3.20 8.37
C SER A 49 -0.26 -3.95 8.96
N SER A 50 -0.37 -5.24 8.64
CA SER A 50 -1.42 -6.12 9.17
C SER A 50 -0.83 -7.45 9.63
N ASP A 51 -1.48 -8.07 10.62
CA ASP A 51 -1.19 -9.45 10.97
C ASP A 51 -1.56 -10.39 9.82
N ARG A 52 -0.79 -11.47 9.68
CA ARG A 52 -1.13 -12.57 8.78
C ARG A 52 -1.84 -13.66 9.55
N THR A 53 -2.85 -14.25 8.93
CA THR A 53 -3.65 -15.31 9.54
C THR A 53 -2.87 -16.63 9.60
N ASN A 54 -3.36 -17.56 10.41
CA ASN A 54 -2.75 -18.89 10.50
C ASN A 54 -2.80 -19.61 9.14
N ASP A 55 -3.94 -19.56 8.45
CA ASP A 55 -4.10 -20.19 7.13
C ASP A 55 -3.15 -19.59 6.08
N GLN A 56 -2.92 -18.28 6.14
CA GLN A 56 -1.93 -17.61 5.29
C GLN A 56 -0.51 -18.12 5.52
N ASN A 57 -0.18 -18.54 6.75
CA ASN A 57 1.12 -19.11 7.11
C ASN A 57 1.25 -20.60 6.82
N LEU A 58 0.14 -21.30 6.58
CA LEU A 58 0.12 -22.70 6.13
C LEU A 58 0.33 -22.84 4.62
N LEU A 59 0.30 -21.75 3.86
CA LEU A 59 0.61 -21.75 2.43
C LEU A 59 2.07 -22.10 2.18
N ALA A 60 2.38 -22.62 0.98
CA ALA A 60 3.72 -23.04 0.61
C ALA A 60 4.74 -21.88 0.55
N ARG A 61 4.27 -20.63 0.36
CA ARG A 61 5.12 -19.44 0.21
C ARG A 61 4.60 -18.24 0.99
N GLY A 62 5.52 -17.44 1.53
CA GLY A 62 5.21 -16.14 2.12
C GLY A 62 4.84 -16.21 3.60
N GLN A 63 5.61 -16.97 4.40
CA GLN A 63 5.39 -17.10 5.84
C GLN A 63 5.90 -15.90 6.64
N GLY A 64 5.21 -15.58 7.73
CA GLY A 64 5.55 -14.52 8.67
C GLY A 64 4.33 -14.02 9.44
N SER A 65 4.58 -13.33 10.55
CA SER A 65 3.51 -12.77 11.38
C SER A 65 2.85 -11.52 10.79
N LYS A 66 3.56 -10.77 9.94
CA LYS A 66 3.08 -9.49 9.35
C LYS A 66 3.09 -9.50 7.83
N ALA A 67 2.14 -8.79 7.25
CA ALA A 67 2.11 -8.31 5.88
C ALA A 67 2.27 -6.79 5.91
N GLU A 68 3.16 -6.25 5.08
CA GLU A 68 3.45 -4.81 5.05
C GLU A 68 3.44 -4.31 3.61
N ALA A 69 3.03 -3.06 3.42
CA ALA A 69 3.20 -2.36 2.16
C ALA A 69 3.46 -0.89 2.39
N TRP A 70 4.30 -0.31 1.55
CA TRP A 70 4.46 1.13 1.46
C TRP A 70 4.53 1.56 0.00
N ALA A 71 4.10 2.80 -0.25
CA ALA A 71 4.15 3.41 -1.57
C ALA A 71 4.45 4.91 -1.44
N THR A 72 5.09 5.46 -2.45
CA THR A 72 5.22 6.91 -2.65
C THR A 72 4.90 7.27 -4.08
N GLY A 73 4.29 8.43 -4.27
CA GLY A 73 3.89 8.91 -5.58
C GLY A 73 4.18 10.40 -5.77
N LEU A 74 4.42 10.75 -7.03
CA LEU A 74 4.57 12.12 -7.51
C LEU A 74 3.58 12.35 -8.64
N LYS A 75 2.91 13.50 -8.63
CA LYS A 75 1.99 13.94 -9.68
C LYS A 75 2.39 15.32 -10.18
N TYR A 76 2.24 15.55 -11.48
CA TYR A 76 2.16 16.85 -12.13
C TYR A 76 0.87 16.90 -12.94
N ASP A 77 0.09 17.97 -12.80
CA ASP A 77 -1.26 18.08 -13.34
C ASP A 77 -1.56 19.53 -13.74
N ALA A 78 -1.04 19.94 -14.90
CA ALA A 78 -1.20 21.30 -15.42
C ALA A 78 -0.95 21.39 -16.92
N ASN A 79 -1.36 22.51 -17.52
CA ASN A 79 -1.12 22.83 -18.94
C ASN A 79 -1.65 21.75 -19.91
N ASN A 80 -2.74 21.07 -19.56
CA ASN A 80 -3.30 19.91 -20.28
C ASN A 80 -2.37 18.69 -20.32
N ILE A 81 -1.41 18.61 -19.39
CA ILE A 81 -0.47 17.50 -19.21
C ILE A 81 -0.74 16.87 -17.86
N TYR A 82 -0.84 15.55 -17.83
CA TYR A 82 -0.94 14.76 -16.61
C TYR A 82 0.21 13.76 -16.57
N LEU A 83 1.10 13.91 -15.60
CA LEU A 83 2.17 12.94 -15.34
C LEU A 83 2.04 12.43 -13.92
N ALA A 84 2.04 11.11 -13.74
CA ALA A 84 2.08 10.51 -12.42
C ALA A 84 3.08 9.37 -12.40
N THR A 85 3.82 9.26 -11.30
CA THR A 85 4.72 8.12 -11.05
C THR A 85 4.50 7.60 -9.64
N MET A 86 4.65 6.29 -9.47
CA MET A 86 4.53 5.63 -8.18
C MET A 86 5.58 4.54 -8.04
N TYR A 87 6.16 4.45 -6.85
CA TYR A 87 7.00 3.33 -6.44
C TYR A 87 6.39 2.69 -5.18
N SER A 88 6.32 1.36 -5.16
CA SER A 88 5.86 0.63 -3.98
C SER A 88 6.68 -0.62 -3.71
N GLU A 89 6.72 -0.99 -2.43
CA GLU A 89 7.24 -2.28 -1.97
C GLU A 89 6.23 -2.93 -1.04
N THR A 90 6.03 -4.23 -1.21
CA THR A 90 5.23 -5.05 -0.31
C THR A 90 6.06 -6.19 0.24
N ARG A 91 5.74 -6.63 1.46
CA ARG A 91 6.35 -7.77 2.13
C ARG A 91 5.27 -8.74 2.56
N LYS A 92 5.31 -9.96 2.00
CA LYS A 92 4.36 -11.03 2.33
C LYS A 92 2.90 -10.55 2.17
N MET A 93 2.63 -9.79 1.12
CA MET A 93 1.29 -9.23 0.84
C MET A 93 0.85 -9.47 -0.60
N THR A 94 1.77 -9.36 -1.57
CA THR A 94 1.44 -9.60 -2.99
C THR A 94 1.23 -11.10 -3.25
N PRO A 95 0.04 -11.52 -3.73
CA PRO A 95 -0.25 -12.93 -3.96
C PRO A 95 0.50 -13.47 -5.19
N ILE A 96 1.01 -14.69 -5.07
CA ILE A 96 1.67 -15.45 -6.15
C ILE A 96 1.15 -16.89 -6.17
N SER A 97 1.54 -17.70 -7.14
CA SER A 97 1.23 -19.13 -7.09
C SER A 97 1.82 -19.76 -5.82
N GLY A 98 0.99 -20.54 -5.10
CA GLY A 98 1.37 -21.19 -3.84
C GLY A 98 1.45 -20.30 -2.60
N GLY A 99 1.12 -19.01 -2.66
CA GLY A 99 1.10 -18.15 -1.48
C GLY A 99 1.32 -16.67 -1.77
N PHE A 100 2.29 -16.07 -1.09
CA PHE A 100 2.64 -14.65 -1.22
C PHE A 100 4.13 -14.47 -1.48
N ALA A 101 4.48 -13.44 -2.24
CA ALA A 101 5.87 -13.05 -2.44
C ALA A 101 6.46 -12.55 -1.10
N ASN A 102 7.67 -12.98 -0.76
CA ASN A 102 8.37 -12.45 0.42
C ASN A 102 8.60 -10.94 0.31
N LYS A 103 8.88 -10.47 -0.91
CA LYS A 103 9.02 -9.08 -1.28
C LYS A 103 8.56 -8.90 -2.73
N ALA A 104 7.84 -7.82 -3.00
CA ALA A 104 7.54 -7.34 -4.35
C ALA A 104 7.85 -5.85 -4.42
N GLN A 105 8.37 -5.39 -5.56
CA GLN A 105 8.70 -3.99 -5.83
C GLN A 105 8.10 -3.61 -7.17
N ASN A 106 7.35 -2.52 -7.20
CA ASN A 106 6.63 -2.07 -8.37
C ASN A 106 6.98 -0.61 -8.68
N PHE A 107 7.07 -0.30 -9.96
CA PHE A 107 7.18 1.06 -10.47
C PHE A 107 6.11 1.25 -11.55
N GLU A 108 5.36 2.33 -11.46
CA GLU A 108 4.27 2.67 -12.37
C GLU A 108 4.41 4.13 -12.81
N ALA A 109 4.10 4.41 -14.07
CA ALA A 109 4.12 5.76 -14.64
C ALA A 109 2.99 5.93 -15.66
N VAL A 110 2.40 7.12 -15.71
CA VAL A 110 1.35 7.52 -16.66
C VAL A 110 1.72 8.89 -17.24
N ALA A 111 1.45 9.07 -18.55
CA ALA A 111 1.67 10.29 -19.30
C ALA A 111 0.63 10.46 -20.42
#